data_AF-A0A9X0G790-F1
#
_entry.id   AF-A0A9X0G790-F1
#
_cell.length_a   1.000
_cell.length_b   1.000
_cell.length_c   1.000
_cell.angle_alpha   90.00
_cell.angle_beta   90.00
_cell.angle_gamma   90.00
#
_symmetry.space_group_name_H-M   'P 1'
#
loop_
_entity.id
_entity.type
_entity.pdbx_description
1 polymer ?
#
loop_
_entity_poly.entity_id
_entity_poly.type
_entity_poly.pdbx_seq_one_letter_code
_entity_poly.pdbx_strand_id
1 'polypeptide(L)'
;MSIESLWSSRFQQHIQNIITYFARMINGLLYSFIFISCVGAYYYAQFLKASPSKGISLIIITIVLTFIITRCPIRTFIQKPDAVYLLALEEKLTSYFKKSLLYNYIIQLFPLLFTFLILVPLAMQSLQLTVPFLCTIFIVLMITKAWNMYIHWMWRDSHEKNIWLIIRITCNALIIYMLFYSANVLILGGLLLLLAFLLLYTKKQPTKRIPWDYIIEQEEKMNVRFYQFASIFTDVPQLNKQVNKRKWLTNWIEPLLHKKRATFFYLHTLAFLRGNDYFGIYIRLGLIGAFALYFIPNIYAKGAIAYIVLYMISMQLRSLWKYFSGNIIVALYPIGTEERMKQFLRLIFILLSIQLIVFSIVILIATGQFLHSLIIMIVGLLWIKFIIVPKTKQRISAF
;
A
#
# COMPACT_ATOMS: atom_id res chain seq x y z
N MET A 1 25.62 2.62 31.26
CA MET A 1 25.29 3.28 29.98
C MET A 1 24.34 4.44 30.26
N SER A 2 24.62 5.67 29.82
CA SER A 2 23.69 6.79 30.03
C SER A 2 22.49 6.66 29.09
N ILE A 3 21.32 7.19 29.47
CA ILE A 3 20.10 7.13 28.63
C ILE A 3 20.31 7.82 27.27
N GLU A 4 21.15 8.85 27.23
CA GLU A 4 21.46 9.55 25.98
C GLU A 4 22.33 8.71 25.03
N SER A 5 23.33 8.01 25.57
CA SER A 5 24.15 7.07 24.79
C SER A 5 23.35 5.85 24.32
N LEU A 6 22.33 5.45 25.09
CA LEU A 6 21.40 4.40 24.69
C LEU A 6 20.57 4.81 23.46
N TRP A 7 19.99 6.02 23.48
CA TRP A 7 19.20 6.53 22.35
C TRP A 7 20.05 6.64 21.08
N SER A 8 21.24 7.25 21.18
CA SER A 8 22.11 7.45 20.03
C SER A 8 22.59 6.14 19.41
N SER A 9 22.94 5.16 20.25
CA SER A 9 23.34 3.82 19.79
C SER A 9 22.22 3.13 19.02
N ARG A 10 20.98 3.16 19.54
CA ARG A 10 19.82 2.56 18.87
C ARG A 10 19.42 3.28 17.59
N PHE A 11 19.50 4.61 17.60
CA PHE A 11 19.28 5.42 16.41
C PHE A 11 20.30 5.09 15.31
N GLN A 12 21.59 4.98 15.66
CA GLN A 12 22.63 4.58 14.70
C GLN A 12 22.38 3.18 14.13
N GLN A 13 22.05 2.19 14.96
CA GLN A 13 21.70 0.85 14.50
C GLN A 13 20.49 0.87 13.56
N HIS A 14 19.47 1.68 13.87
CA HIS A 14 18.30 1.83 13.01
C HIS A 14 18.65 2.44 11.65
N ILE A 15 19.45 3.51 11.62
CA ILE A 15 19.91 4.14 10.38
C ILE A 15 20.76 3.19 9.55
N GLN A 16 21.70 2.46 10.16
CA GLN A 16 22.51 1.46 9.46
C GLN A 16 21.65 0.37 8.83
N ASN A 17 20.63 -0.11 9.54
CA ASN A 17 19.67 -1.08 9.00
C ASN A 17 18.89 -0.49 7.82
N ILE A 18 18.37 0.75 7.94
CA ILE A 18 17.68 1.42 6.83
C ILE A 18 18.59 1.54 5.61
N ILE A 19 19.83 2.01 5.78
CA ILE A 19 20.79 2.18 4.69
C ILE A 19 21.08 0.84 4.01
N THR A 20 21.31 -0.21 4.79
CA THR A 20 21.59 -1.56 4.26
C THR A 20 20.44 -2.07 3.40
N TYR A 21 19.19 -1.97 3.89
CA TYR A 21 18.03 -2.38 3.10
C TYR A 21 17.81 -1.46 1.90
N PHE A 22 17.93 -0.14 2.06
CA PHE A 22 17.77 0.82 0.96
C PHE A 22 18.78 0.58 -0.17
N ALA A 23 20.05 0.32 0.16
CA ALA A 23 21.10 -0.02 -0.81
C ALA A 23 20.80 -1.33 -1.56
N ARG A 24 20.18 -2.32 -0.89
CA ARG A 24 19.73 -3.54 -1.57
C ARG A 24 18.53 -3.28 -2.48
N MET A 25 17.60 -2.43 -2.05
CA MET A 25 16.39 -2.10 -2.78
C MET A 25 16.67 -1.31 -4.06
N ILE A 26 17.62 -0.37 -4.03
CA ILE A 26 17.84 0.54 -5.16
C ILE A 26 18.21 -0.23 -6.45
N ASN A 27 19.02 -1.29 -6.34
CA ASN A 27 19.46 -2.08 -7.50
C ASN A 27 18.29 -2.75 -8.25
N GLY A 28 17.24 -3.20 -7.54
CA GLY A 28 16.05 -3.77 -8.16
C GLY A 28 14.97 -2.74 -8.53
N LEU A 29 15.02 -1.55 -7.93
CA LEU A 29 13.96 -0.54 -7.99
C LEU A 29 14.13 0.46 -9.14
N LEU A 30 15.37 0.70 -9.60
CA LEU A 30 15.68 1.77 -10.57
C LEU A 30 14.77 1.74 -11.81
N TYR A 31 14.71 0.62 -12.54
CA TYR A 31 13.94 0.54 -13.78
C TYR A 31 12.43 0.66 -13.55
N SER A 32 11.90 0.04 -12.49
CA SER A 32 10.47 0.11 -12.17
C SER A 32 10.06 1.51 -11.71
N PHE A 33 10.89 2.18 -10.93
CA PHE A 33 10.64 3.52 -10.44
C PHE A 33 10.69 4.57 -11.55
N ILE A 34 11.66 4.48 -12.47
CA ILE A 34 11.73 5.36 -13.64
C ILE A 34 10.46 5.20 -14.48
N PHE A 35 10.04 3.96 -14.76
CA PHE A 35 8.82 3.72 -15.53
C PHE A 35 7.57 4.29 -14.85
N ILE A 36 7.35 4.01 -13.57
CA ILE A 36 6.20 4.53 -12.81
C ILE A 36 6.23 6.06 -12.73
N SER A 37 7.41 6.65 -12.52
CA SER A 37 7.58 8.10 -12.44
C SER A 37 7.30 8.77 -13.78
N CYS A 38 7.81 8.25 -14.89
CA CYS A 38 7.55 8.78 -16.23
C CYS A 38 6.06 8.70 -16.59
N VAL A 39 5.45 7.53 -16.38
CA VAL A 39 4.02 7.32 -16.65
C VAL A 39 3.16 8.21 -15.75
N GLY A 40 3.47 8.27 -14.45
CA GLY A 40 2.78 9.12 -13.49
C GLY A 40 2.91 10.61 -13.82
N ALA A 41 4.10 11.07 -14.19
CA ALA A 41 4.35 12.45 -14.60
C ALA A 41 3.59 12.82 -15.88
N TYR A 42 3.56 11.93 -16.88
CA TYR A 42 2.80 12.14 -18.11
C TYR A 42 1.30 12.34 -17.83
N TYR A 43 0.68 11.43 -17.06
CA TYR A 43 -0.74 11.55 -16.73
C TYR A 43 -1.04 12.71 -15.79
N TYR A 44 -0.15 13.01 -14.85
CA TYR A 44 -0.30 14.18 -14.01
C TYR A 44 -0.27 15.47 -14.83
N ALA A 45 0.63 15.58 -15.81
CA ALA A 45 0.66 16.71 -16.73
C ALA A 45 -0.62 16.79 -17.59
N GLN A 46 -1.17 15.65 -18.03
CA GLN A 46 -2.45 15.62 -18.74
C GLN A 46 -3.62 16.06 -17.85
N PHE A 47 -3.64 15.64 -16.59
CA PHE A 47 -4.63 16.05 -15.61
C PHE A 47 -4.58 17.56 -15.34
N LEU A 48 -3.38 18.13 -15.21
CA LEU A 48 -3.19 19.57 -15.10
C LEU A 48 -3.70 20.31 -16.35
N LYS A 49 -3.41 19.81 -17.56
CA LYS A 49 -3.91 20.38 -18.81
C LYS A 49 -5.44 20.38 -18.92
N ALA A 50 -6.12 19.40 -18.33
CA ALA A 50 -7.58 19.33 -18.32
C ALA A 50 -8.25 20.43 -17.47
N SER A 51 -7.47 21.24 -16.74
CA SER A 51 -7.92 22.35 -15.88
C SER A 51 -9.11 21.96 -14.99
N PRO A 52 -8.88 21.09 -13.99
CA PRO A 52 -9.94 20.66 -13.09
C PRO A 52 -10.59 21.87 -12.39
N SER A 53 -11.91 21.79 -12.18
CA SER A 53 -12.65 22.88 -11.55
C SER A 53 -12.09 23.20 -10.16
N LYS A 54 -12.19 24.47 -9.77
CA LYS A 54 -11.67 24.98 -8.49
C LYS A 54 -12.09 24.11 -7.30
N GLY A 55 -13.36 23.69 -7.27
CA GLY A 55 -13.90 22.84 -6.21
C GLY A 55 -13.28 21.44 -6.16
N ILE A 56 -13.08 20.78 -7.31
CA ILE A 56 -12.50 19.44 -7.37
C ILE A 56 -11.05 19.47 -6.87
N SER A 57 -10.26 20.44 -7.35
CA SER A 57 -8.87 20.61 -6.92
C SER A 57 -8.74 20.90 -5.43
N LEU A 58 -9.61 21.75 -4.88
CA LEU A 58 -9.67 22.06 -3.45
C LEU A 58 -9.96 20.81 -2.61
N ILE A 59 -10.93 19.99 -3.03
CA ILE A 59 -11.28 18.74 -2.34
C ILE A 59 -10.12 17.76 -2.37
N ILE A 60 -9.47 17.58 -3.54
CA ILE A 60 -8.31 16.70 -3.69
C ILE A 60 -7.17 17.14 -2.75
N ILE A 61 -6.80 18.42 -2.79
CA ILE A 61 -5.73 18.98 -1.95
C ILE A 61 -6.07 18.78 -0.47
N THR A 62 -7.31 19.08 -0.07
CA THR A 62 -7.75 18.95 1.32
C THR A 62 -7.64 17.50 1.80
N ILE A 63 -8.23 16.54 1.08
CA ILE A 63 -8.23 15.12 1.49
C ILE A 63 -6.79 14.59 1.60
N VAL A 64 -5.95 14.85 0.59
CA VAL A 64 -4.58 14.35 0.54
C VAL A 64 -3.74 14.92 1.68
N LEU A 65 -3.77 16.24 1.90
CA LEU A 65 -3.00 16.88 2.97
C LEU A 65 -3.53 16.51 4.36
N THR A 66 -4.85 16.41 4.55
CA THR A 66 -5.45 15.98 5.84
C THR A 66 -4.96 14.59 6.21
N PHE A 67 -4.92 13.66 5.25
CA PHE A 67 -4.43 12.31 5.48
C PHE A 67 -2.95 12.31 5.92
N ILE A 68 -2.09 13.02 5.21
CA ILE A 68 -0.65 13.09 5.50
C ILE A 68 -0.38 13.79 6.84
N ILE A 69 -1.11 14.85 7.18
CA ILE A 69 -0.93 15.57 8.43
C ILE A 69 -1.41 14.74 9.63
N THR A 70 -2.56 14.07 9.50
CA THR A 70 -3.14 13.28 10.59
C THR A 70 -2.32 12.01 10.89
N ARG A 71 -1.73 11.37 9.86
CA ARG A 71 -0.87 10.19 10.02
C ARG A 71 0.42 10.54 10.78
N CYS A 72 0.49 10.16 12.05
CA CYS A 72 1.66 10.41 12.91
C CYS A 72 2.22 9.10 13.50
N PRO A 73 2.90 8.25 12.72
CA PRO A 73 3.60 7.09 13.29
C PRO A 73 4.77 7.57 14.17
N ILE A 74 4.86 7.09 15.42
CA ILE A 74 5.91 7.48 16.36
C ILE A 74 6.83 6.29 16.63
N ARG A 75 8.10 6.43 16.25
CA ARG A 75 9.25 5.58 16.62
C ARG A 75 9.76 5.97 18.00
N THR A 76 9.83 5.03 18.93
CA THR A 76 10.45 5.25 20.25
C THR A 76 11.75 4.45 20.38
N PHE A 77 12.03 3.51 19.49
CA PHE A 77 13.19 2.60 19.56
C PHE A 77 13.25 1.78 20.87
N ILE A 78 12.13 1.65 21.57
CA ILE A 78 12.02 0.84 22.78
C ILE A 78 11.83 -0.62 22.38
N GLN A 79 12.53 -1.50 23.09
CA GLN A 79 12.52 -2.94 22.88
C GLN A 79 11.75 -3.64 24.00
N LYS A 80 11.29 -4.87 23.76
CA LYS A 80 10.54 -5.68 24.74
C LYS A 80 11.22 -5.77 26.12
N PRO A 81 12.56 -6.00 26.21
CA PRO A 81 13.22 -6.10 27.52
C PRO A 81 13.21 -4.80 28.32
N ASP A 82 13.08 -3.64 27.67
CA ASP A 82 13.19 -2.34 28.32
C ASP A 82 12.07 -2.05 29.30
N ALA A 83 10.90 -2.68 29.13
CA ALA A 83 9.79 -2.54 30.08
C ALA A 83 10.20 -2.93 31.50
N VAL A 84 11.16 -3.85 31.66
CA VAL A 84 11.66 -4.30 32.97
C VAL A 84 12.86 -3.46 33.40
N TYR A 85 13.83 -3.25 32.51
CA TYR A 85 15.10 -2.59 32.86
C TYR A 85 15.00 -1.06 32.99
N LEU A 86 14.13 -0.42 32.22
CA LEU A 86 14.01 1.05 32.19
C LEU A 86 12.85 1.56 33.05
N LEU A 87 12.06 0.68 33.67
CA LEU A 87 10.97 1.06 34.59
C LEU A 87 11.50 1.90 35.75
N ALA A 88 12.64 1.51 36.33
CA ALA A 88 13.29 2.22 37.44
C ALA A 88 13.85 3.60 37.04
N LEU A 89 13.91 3.91 35.74
CA LEU A 89 14.50 5.13 35.18
C LEU A 89 13.47 6.03 34.47
N GLU A 90 12.17 5.81 34.70
CA GLU A 90 11.07 6.46 33.98
C GLU A 90 11.20 7.99 33.91
N GLU A 91 11.58 8.63 35.02
CA GLU A 91 11.74 10.09 35.09
C GLU A 91 12.83 10.63 34.15
N LYS A 92 13.92 9.87 33.99
CA LYS A 92 15.07 10.24 33.15
C LYS A 92 14.83 9.95 31.66
N LEU A 93 13.79 9.17 31.30
CA LEU A 93 13.44 8.89 29.90
C LEU A 93 12.77 10.07 29.19
N THR A 94 12.42 11.14 29.90
CA THR A 94 11.84 12.34 29.28
C THR A 94 12.75 12.94 28.19
N SER A 95 14.07 13.00 28.42
CA SER A 95 15.05 13.43 27.40
C SER A 95 15.07 12.47 26.19
N TYR A 96 15.00 11.16 26.46
CA TYR A 96 14.97 10.12 25.43
C TYR A 96 13.76 10.27 24.49
N PHE A 97 12.55 10.42 25.06
CA PHE A 97 11.34 10.58 24.26
C PHE A 97 11.30 11.92 23.51
N LYS A 98 11.85 13.00 24.05
CA LYS A 98 11.99 14.27 23.32
C LYS A 98 12.84 14.11 22.06
N LYS A 99 14.00 13.45 22.16
CA LYS A 99 14.86 13.16 20.98
C LYS A 99 14.14 12.27 19.98
N SER A 100 13.41 11.25 20.46
CA SER A 100 12.61 10.38 19.60
C SER A 100 11.50 11.14 18.86
N LEU A 101 10.75 12.00 19.55
CA LEU A 101 9.71 12.83 18.94
C LEU A 101 10.30 13.80 17.90
N LEU A 102 11.45 14.43 18.19
CA LEU A 102 12.14 15.29 17.24
C LEU A 102 12.55 14.55 15.97
N TYR A 103 13.11 13.34 16.10
CA TYR A 103 13.41 12.48 14.95
C TYR A 103 12.16 12.18 14.12
N ASN A 104 11.05 11.78 14.76
CA ASN A 104 9.81 11.48 14.06
C ASN A 104 9.23 12.71 13.35
N TYR A 105 9.31 13.88 13.97
CA TYR A 105 8.89 15.12 13.34
C TYR A 105 9.67 15.37 12.05
N ILE A 106 11.01 15.33 12.11
CA ILE A 106 11.89 15.54 10.95
C ILE A 106 11.58 14.51 9.84
N ILE A 107 11.49 13.22 10.18
CA ILE A 107 11.17 12.17 9.20
C ILE A 107 9.79 12.36 8.58
N GLN A 108 8.81 12.83 9.35
CA GLN A 108 7.45 13.08 8.84
C GLN A 108 7.34 14.37 8.02
N LEU A 109 8.30 15.29 8.11
CA LEU A 109 8.35 16.47 7.24
C LEU A 109 8.71 16.11 5.79
N PHE A 110 9.54 15.09 5.56
CA PHE A 110 9.88 14.63 4.20
C PHE A 110 8.66 14.24 3.35
N PRO A 111 7.77 13.32 3.79
CA PRO A 111 6.57 12.97 3.01
C PRO A 111 5.58 14.13 2.92
N LEU A 112 5.51 15.02 3.92
CA LEU A 112 4.70 16.24 3.85
C LEU A 112 5.21 17.18 2.75
N LEU A 113 6.51 17.45 2.71
CA LEU A 113 7.16 18.29 1.71
C LEU A 113 6.98 17.72 0.31
N PHE A 114 7.24 16.42 0.13
CA PHE A 114 7.12 15.76 -1.17
C PHE A 114 5.68 15.80 -1.70
N THR A 115 4.70 15.49 -0.83
CA THR A 115 3.28 15.55 -1.21
C THR A 115 2.85 16.98 -1.53
N PHE A 116 3.31 17.95 -0.73
CA PHE A 116 3.02 19.36 -0.97
C PHE A 116 3.58 19.82 -2.32
N LEU A 117 4.84 19.48 -2.64
CA LEU A 117 5.48 19.81 -3.92
C LEU A 117 4.70 19.25 -5.11
N ILE A 118 4.19 18.01 -5.00
CA ILE A 118 3.34 17.42 -6.03
C ILE A 118 2.05 18.22 -6.22
N LEU A 119 1.44 18.73 -5.14
CA LEU A 119 0.18 19.48 -5.19
C LEU A 119 0.35 20.96 -5.58
N VAL A 120 1.56 21.53 -5.51
CA VAL A 120 1.83 22.94 -5.83
C VAL A 120 1.38 23.32 -7.24
N PRO A 121 1.74 22.60 -8.33
CA PRO A 121 1.29 22.93 -9.68
C PRO A 121 -0.23 22.96 -9.81
N LEU A 122 -0.93 22.01 -9.17
CA LEU A 122 -2.38 21.95 -9.15
C LEU A 122 -2.99 23.17 -8.44
N ALA A 123 -2.43 23.55 -7.29
CA ALA A 123 -2.87 24.71 -6.53
C ALA A 123 -2.65 26.02 -7.29
N MET A 124 -1.49 26.19 -7.94
CA MET A 124 -1.19 27.38 -8.74
C MET A 124 -2.14 27.52 -9.94
N GLN A 125 -2.39 26.42 -10.65
CA GLN A 125 -3.19 26.45 -11.87
C GLN A 125 -4.70 26.63 -11.59
N SER A 126 -5.24 25.95 -10.57
CA SER A 126 -6.69 25.93 -10.30
C SER A 126 -7.16 26.99 -9.30
N LEU A 127 -6.33 27.35 -8.33
CA LEU A 127 -6.67 28.32 -7.27
C LEU A 127 -5.98 29.68 -7.48
N GLN A 128 -5.12 29.82 -8.50
CA GLN A 128 -4.39 31.06 -8.83
C GLN A 128 -3.56 31.61 -7.66
N LEU A 129 -3.02 30.71 -6.82
CA LEU A 129 -2.21 31.10 -5.65
C LEU A 129 -0.79 31.47 -6.06
N THR A 130 -0.22 32.48 -5.38
CA THR A 130 1.15 32.91 -5.58
C THR A 130 2.14 32.03 -4.81
N VAL A 131 3.38 31.94 -5.29
CA VAL A 131 4.45 31.15 -4.65
C VAL A 131 4.70 31.57 -3.20
N PRO A 132 4.78 32.88 -2.85
CA PRO A 132 4.98 33.29 -1.46
C PRO A 132 3.86 32.81 -0.53
N PHE A 133 2.60 32.81 -1.00
CA PHE A 133 1.47 32.33 -0.22
C PHE A 133 1.49 30.81 -0.03
N LEU A 134 1.99 30.05 -1.00
CA LEU A 134 2.21 28.62 -0.83
C LEU A 134 3.30 28.33 0.22
N CYS A 135 4.35 29.14 0.27
CA CYS A 135 5.38 29.04 1.32
C CYS A 135 4.79 29.29 2.72
N THR A 136 3.92 30.30 2.88
CA THR A 136 3.26 30.55 4.17
C THR A 136 2.33 29.40 4.57
N ILE A 137 1.55 28.86 3.62
CA ILE A 137 0.75 27.65 3.85
C ILE A 137 1.64 26.51 4.33
N PHE A 138 2.78 26.26 3.69
CA PHE A 138 3.67 25.18 4.08
C PHE A 138 4.17 25.32 5.52
N ILE A 139 4.51 26.54 5.95
CA ILE A 139 4.90 26.82 7.34
C ILE A 139 3.76 26.48 8.31
N VAL A 140 2.52 26.87 7.99
CA VAL A 140 1.34 26.54 8.80
C VAL A 140 1.11 25.03 8.86
N LEU A 141 1.32 24.31 7.75
CA LEU A 141 1.22 22.85 7.72
C LEU A 141 2.30 22.19 8.58
N MET A 142 3.53 22.72 8.61
CA MET A 142 4.60 22.22 9.50
C MET A 142 4.23 22.38 10.98
N ILE A 143 3.71 23.55 11.37
CA ILE A 143 3.25 23.80 12.75
C ILE A 143 2.09 22.87 13.11
N THR A 144 1.11 22.76 12.22
CA THR A 144 -0.04 21.86 12.39
C THR A 144 0.41 20.39 12.47
N LYS A 145 1.48 20.01 11.78
CA LYS A 145 2.06 18.66 11.85
C LYS A 145 2.69 18.39 13.22
N ALA A 146 3.49 19.33 13.73
CA ALA A 146 4.10 19.23 15.06
C ALA A 146 3.00 19.06 16.13
N TRP A 147 1.93 19.84 16.00
CA TRP A 147 0.76 19.77 16.85
C TRP A 147 0.09 18.41 16.86
N ASN A 148 -0.20 17.89 15.67
CA ASN A 148 -0.83 16.60 15.48
C ASN A 148 -0.02 15.47 16.11
N MET A 149 1.31 15.53 16.01
CA MET A 149 2.20 14.58 16.64
C MET A 149 2.17 14.71 18.18
N TYR A 150 2.15 15.93 18.71
CA TYR A 150 2.07 16.17 20.16
C TYR A 150 0.76 15.62 20.76
N ILE A 151 -0.38 15.93 20.15
CA ILE A 151 -1.68 15.38 20.60
C ILE A 151 -1.67 13.85 20.48
N HIS A 152 -1.16 13.30 19.37
CA HIS A 152 -1.07 11.85 19.22
C HIS A 152 -0.24 11.19 20.31
N TRP A 153 0.89 11.82 20.68
CA TRP A 153 1.76 11.34 21.74
C TRP A 153 1.05 11.38 23.10
N MET A 154 0.37 12.49 23.43
CA MET A 154 -0.29 12.65 24.72
C MET A 154 -1.46 11.67 24.90
N TRP A 155 -2.26 11.47 23.86
CA TRP A 155 -3.51 10.68 23.90
C TRP A 155 -3.37 9.23 23.43
N ARG A 156 -2.13 8.74 23.36
CA ARG A 156 -1.73 7.48 22.74
C ARG A 156 -2.47 6.23 23.25
N ASP A 157 -2.76 6.20 24.55
CA ASP A 157 -3.30 5.04 25.29
C ASP A 157 -4.69 5.32 25.91
N SER A 158 -5.37 6.35 25.43
CA SER A 158 -6.71 6.68 25.91
C SER A 158 -7.77 5.77 25.30
N HIS A 159 -8.76 5.38 26.09
CA HIS A 159 -9.96 4.67 25.62
C HIS A 159 -10.66 5.45 24.47
N GLU A 160 -10.57 6.78 24.51
CA GLU A 160 -11.17 7.70 23.54
C GLU A 160 -10.29 8.01 22.32
N LYS A 161 -9.28 7.18 22.03
CA LYS A 161 -8.35 7.39 20.89
C LYS A 161 -9.07 7.60 19.56
N ASN A 162 -10.17 6.90 19.33
CA ASN A 162 -10.95 7.02 18.09
C ASN A 162 -11.65 8.37 17.97
N ILE A 163 -12.20 8.90 19.08
CA ILE A 163 -12.84 10.22 19.10
C ILE A 163 -11.80 11.30 18.81
N TRP A 164 -10.62 11.23 19.45
CA TRP A 164 -9.53 12.16 19.18
C TRP A 164 -9.01 12.09 17.75
N LEU A 165 -9.02 10.91 17.14
CA LEU A 165 -8.67 10.75 15.73
C LEU A 165 -9.69 11.47 14.84
N ILE A 166 -10.99 11.30 15.08
CA ILE A 166 -12.06 11.96 14.32
C ILE A 166 -11.96 13.48 14.46
N ILE A 167 -11.83 13.98 15.69
CA ILE A 167 -11.67 15.42 15.96
C ILE A 167 -10.47 15.96 15.18
N ARG A 168 -9.32 15.27 15.21
CA ARG A 168 -8.13 15.69 14.48
C ARG A 168 -8.34 15.70 12.96
N ILE A 169 -8.98 14.67 12.39
CA ILE A 169 -9.29 14.64 10.95
C ILE A 169 -10.18 15.82 10.58
N THR A 170 -11.28 16.03 11.31
CA THR A 170 -12.24 17.09 11.04
C THR A 170 -11.59 18.47 11.17
N CYS A 171 -10.84 18.71 12.24
CA CYS A 171 -10.10 19.95 12.42
C CYS A 171 -9.10 20.15 11.29
N ASN A 172 -8.23 19.18 11.01
CA ASN A 172 -7.21 19.29 9.95
C ASN A 172 -7.84 19.54 8.57
N ALA A 173 -8.93 18.85 8.23
CA ALA A 173 -9.68 19.07 6.99
C ALA A 173 -10.23 20.50 6.91
N LEU A 174 -10.83 21.00 7.99
CA LEU A 174 -11.34 22.37 8.04
C LEU A 174 -10.20 23.39 7.92
N ILE A 175 -9.08 23.19 8.62
CA ILE A 175 -7.89 24.05 8.51
C ILE A 175 -7.44 24.14 7.05
N ILE A 176 -7.24 23.00 6.40
CA ILE A 176 -6.69 22.94 5.05
C ILE A 176 -7.69 23.49 4.04
N TYR A 177 -8.96 23.10 4.11
CA TYR A 177 -10.00 23.61 3.22
C TYR A 177 -10.05 25.14 3.27
N MET A 178 -10.05 25.72 4.47
CA MET A 178 -10.11 27.17 4.65
C MET A 178 -8.84 27.88 4.19
N LEU A 179 -7.65 27.31 4.43
CA LEU A 179 -6.37 27.86 3.96
C LEU A 179 -6.31 28.01 2.44
N PHE A 180 -6.87 27.04 1.70
CA PHE A 180 -6.86 27.06 0.23
C PHE A 180 -8.09 27.75 -0.38
N TYR A 181 -9.19 27.92 0.37
CA TYR A 181 -10.42 28.57 -0.09
C TYR A 181 -10.38 30.10 0.04
N SER A 182 -9.93 30.63 1.18
CA SER A 182 -9.92 32.08 1.47
C SER A 182 -8.57 32.51 2.02
N ALA A 183 -7.78 33.22 1.22
CA ALA A 183 -6.46 33.75 1.59
C ALA A 183 -6.54 34.95 2.55
N ASN A 184 -7.34 34.88 3.61
CA ASN A 184 -7.60 35.98 4.54
C ASN A 184 -6.94 35.76 5.93
N VAL A 185 -6.16 36.74 6.37
CA VAL A 185 -5.35 36.73 7.61
C VAL A 185 -6.20 36.55 8.87
N LEU A 186 -7.45 37.03 8.88
CA LEU A 186 -8.36 36.93 10.02
C LEU A 186 -8.73 35.46 10.35
N ILE A 187 -8.82 34.61 9.33
CA ILE A 187 -9.18 33.20 9.45
C ILE A 187 -8.00 32.36 9.94
N LEU A 188 -6.77 32.75 9.54
CA LEU A 188 -5.53 32.18 10.08
C LEU A 188 -5.43 32.38 11.61
N GLY A 189 -5.84 33.56 12.09
CA GLY A 189 -5.94 33.87 13.53
C GLY A 189 -6.95 32.99 14.27
N GLY A 190 -8.14 32.77 13.68
CA GLY A 190 -9.16 31.87 14.26
C GLY A 190 -8.71 30.41 14.34
N LEU A 191 -7.93 29.94 13.36
CA LEU A 191 -7.38 28.58 13.34
C LEU A 191 -6.26 28.37 14.36
N LEU A 192 -5.40 29.36 14.56
CA LEU A 192 -4.39 29.36 15.63
C LEU A 192 -5.03 29.39 17.02
N LEU A 193 -6.17 30.08 17.18
CA LEU A 193 -6.96 30.08 18.41
C LEU A 193 -7.62 28.72 18.70
N LEU A 194 -8.17 28.06 17.66
CA LEU A 194 -8.75 26.73 17.81
C LEU A 194 -7.68 25.68 18.15
N LEU A 195 -6.49 25.81 17.55
CA LEU A 195 -5.31 25.07 17.97
C LEU A 195 -5.01 25.39 19.45
N ALA A 196 -4.81 26.65 19.84
CA ALA A 196 -4.55 27.02 21.23
C ALA A 196 -5.56 26.44 22.24
N PHE A 197 -6.86 26.41 21.88
CA PHE A 197 -7.91 25.82 22.69
C PHE A 197 -7.75 24.31 22.90
N LEU A 198 -7.39 23.56 21.84
CA LEU A 198 -7.08 22.13 21.97
C LEU A 198 -5.88 21.89 22.90
N LEU A 199 -4.89 22.78 22.92
CA LEU A 199 -3.72 22.69 23.81
C LEU A 199 -4.11 22.88 25.27
N LEU A 200 -4.95 23.88 25.56
CA LEU A 200 -5.47 24.14 26.89
C LEU A 200 -6.27 22.95 27.42
N TYR A 201 -7.03 22.29 26.54
CA TYR A 201 -7.72 21.06 26.88
C TYR A 201 -6.73 19.91 27.18
N THR A 202 -5.70 19.72 26.35
CA THR A 202 -4.69 18.67 26.56
C THR A 202 -3.83 18.87 27.81
N LYS A 203 -3.63 20.13 28.26
CA LYS A 203 -2.91 20.43 29.51
C LYS A 203 -3.63 19.91 30.76
N LYS A 204 -4.95 19.74 30.71
CA LYS A 204 -5.77 19.39 31.88
C LYS A 204 -5.83 17.90 32.20
N GLN A 205 -5.33 17.01 31.33
CA GLN A 205 -5.55 15.57 31.50
C GLN A 205 -4.32 14.77 31.96
N PRO A 206 -4.52 13.79 32.87
CA PRO A 206 -3.49 13.32 33.78
C PRO A 206 -3.05 11.90 33.46
N THR A 207 -1.74 11.70 33.41
CA THR A 207 -0.96 10.67 34.11
C THR A 207 0.36 10.54 33.37
N LYS A 208 1.47 10.85 34.05
CA LYS A 208 2.83 10.80 33.48
C LYS A 208 3.34 9.37 33.24
N ARG A 209 2.51 8.35 33.43
CA ARG A 209 2.90 6.95 33.31
C ARG A 209 3.12 6.59 31.85
N ILE A 210 4.22 5.93 31.58
CA ILE A 210 4.61 5.47 30.25
C ILE A 210 3.94 4.11 30.02
N PRO A 211 3.00 3.98 29.06
CA PRO A 211 2.36 2.71 28.75
C PRO A 211 3.32 1.86 27.92
N TRP A 212 4.16 1.08 28.61
CA TRP A 212 5.22 0.27 28.02
C TRP A 212 4.70 -0.69 26.95
N ASP A 213 3.64 -1.45 27.27
CA ASP A 213 3.06 -2.43 26.35
C ASP A 213 2.58 -1.80 25.06
N TYR A 214 1.88 -0.67 25.15
CA TYR A 214 1.44 0.09 23.98
C TYR A 214 2.62 0.53 23.12
N ILE A 215 3.66 1.12 23.73
CA ILE A 215 4.81 1.65 22.98
C ILE A 215 5.58 0.53 22.29
N ILE A 216 5.80 -0.59 22.99
CA ILE A 216 6.47 -1.78 22.46
C ILE A 216 5.69 -2.36 21.29
N GLU A 217 4.36 -2.50 21.43
CA GLU A 217 3.50 -3.01 20.37
C GLU A 217 3.52 -2.09 19.12
N GLN A 218 3.52 -0.77 19.30
CA GLN A 218 3.63 0.17 18.18
C GLN A 218 4.99 0.08 17.48
N GLU A 219 6.09 -0.07 18.20
CA GLU A 219 7.43 -0.24 17.62
C GLU A 219 7.53 -1.55 16.83
N GLU A 220 6.99 -2.65 17.37
CA GLU A 220 6.91 -3.94 16.68
C GLU A 220 6.07 -3.86 15.41
N LYS A 221 4.87 -3.26 15.47
CA LYS A 221 4.01 -3.02 14.29
C LYS A 221 4.75 -2.24 13.20
N MET A 222 5.57 -1.27 13.59
CA MET A 222 6.29 -0.44 12.64
C MET A 222 7.52 -1.14 12.04
N ASN A 223 8.20 -1.99 12.80
CA ASN A 223 9.23 -2.89 12.28
C ASN A 223 8.65 -3.87 11.26
N VAL A 224 7.50 -4.48 11.58
CA VAL A 224 6.79 -5.38 10.65
C VAL A 224 6.42 -4.64 9.36
N ARG A 225 5.86 -3.43 9.44
CA ARG A 225 5.54 -2.62 8.25
C ARG A 225 6.77 -2.29 7.41
N PHE A 226 7.89 -1.97 8.06
CA PHE A 226 9.16 -1.70 7.37
C PHE A 226 9.67 -2.94 6.63
N TYR A 227 9.70 -4.10 7.29
CA TYR A 227 10.14 -5.34 6.66
C TYR A 227 9.19 -5.83 5.56
N GLN A 228 7.88 -5.64 5.71
CA GLN A 228 6.90 -5.89 4.65
C GLN A 228 7.10 -4.97 3.45
N PHE A 229 7.48 -3.71 3.67
CA PHE A 229 7.80 -2.80 2.57
C PHE A 229 9.10 -3.21 1.88
N ALA A 230 10.15 -3.52 2.65
CA ALA A 230 11.43 -4.00 2.10
C ALA A 230 11.26 -5.33 1.34
N SER A 231 10.36 -6.21 1.78
CA SER A 231 10.09 -7.50 1.12
C SER A 231 9.44 -7.39 -0.26
N ILE A 232 8.88 -6.24 -0.62
CA ILE A 232 8.39 -5.98 -1.98
C ILE A 232 9.54 -5.96 -2.98
N PHE A 233 10.75 -5.60 -2.53
CA PHE A 233 11.90 -5.32 -3.38
C PHE A 233 13.05 -6.30 -3.17
N THR A 234 13.21 -6.83 -1.96
CA THR A 234 14.34 -7.68 -1.56
C THR A 234 13.88 -8.76 -0.59
N ASP A 235 14.45 -9.95 -0.64
CA ASP A 235 14.11 -10.97 0.36
C ASP A 235 14.61 -10.57 1.75
N VAL A 236 13.68 -10.52 2.72
CA VAL A 236 13.95 -10.14 4.11
C VAL A 236 13.82 -11.38 5.00
N PRO A 237 14.92 -11.88 5.60
CA PRO A 237 14.89 -13.10 6.43
C PRO A 237 14.10 -12.92 7.73
N GLN A 238 14.01 -11.67 8.21
CA GLN A 238 13.32 -11.30 9.46
C GLN A 238 11.78 -11.35 9.35
N LEU A 239 11.25 -11.43 8.12
CA LEU A 239 9.82 -11.56 7.89
C LEU A 239 9.47 -13.04 7.66
N ASN A 240 8.97 -13.72 8.70
CA ASN A 240 8.37 -15.04 8.49
C ASN A 240 7.24 -14.91 7.45
N LYS A 241 7.25 -15.75 6.40
CA LYS A 241 6.19 -15.80 5.38
C LYS A 241 4.87 -16.18 6.06
N GLN A 242 4.14 -15.19 6.56
CA GLN A 242 2.82 -15.41 7.14
C GLN A 242 1.85 -15.77 6.00
N VAL A 243 1.28 -16.98 6.08
CA VAL A 243 0.17 -17.38 5.21
C VAL A 243 -1.06 -16.59 5.65
N ASN A 244 -1.41 -15.54 4.91
CA ASN A 244 -2.59 -14.74 5.20
C ASN A 244 -3.85 -15.58 5.02
N LYS A 245 -4.57 -15.84 6.11
CA LYS A 245 -5.88 -16.51 6.09
C LYS A 245 -6.90 -15.56 5.46
N ARG A 246 -7.05 -15.58 4.13
CA ARG A 246 -8.06 -14.82 3.39
C ARG A 246 -9.45 -15.45 3.58
N LYS A 247 -9.97 -15.36 4.81
CA LYS A 247 -11.23 -16.00 5.20
C LYS A 247 -12.40 -15.60 4.29
N TRP A 248 -12.47 -14.34 3.86
CA TRP A 248 -13.54 -13.87 2.96
C TRP A 248 -13.58 -14.64 1.62
N LEU A 249 -12.45 -14.73 0.93
CA LEU A 249 -12.32 -15.40 -0.36
C LEU A 249 -12.56 -16.91 -0.23
N THR A 250 -12.07 -17.47 0.87
CA THR A 250 -12.14 -18.91 1.16
C THR A 250 -13.58 -19.32 1.49
N ASN A 251 -14.30 -18.56 2.31
CA ASN A 251 -15.69 -18.83 2.68
C ASN A 251 -16.66 -18.75 1.49
N TRP A 252 -16.39 -17.90 0.49
CA TRP A 252 -17.24 -17.79 -0.70
C TRP A 252 -17.02 -18.96 -1.68
N ILE A 253 -15.80 -19.49 -1.73
CA ILE A 253 -15.37 -20.41 -2.76
C ILE A 253 -15.42 -21.88 -2.28
N GLU A 254 -15.19 -22.14 -0.99
CA GLU A 254 -15.28 -23.48 -0.39
C GLU A 254 -16.64 -24.19 -0.61
N PRO A 255 -17.80 -23.52 -0.45
CA PRO A 255 -19.11 -24.15 -0.68
C PRO A 255 -19.36 -24.55 -2.14
N LEU A 256 -18.81 -23.77 -3.08
CA LEU A 256 -18.95 -24.01 -4.53
C LEU A 256 -18.05 -25.18 -4.99
N LEU A 257 -16.92 -25.37 -4.32
CA LEU A 257 -15.93 -26.41 -4.64
C LEU A 257 -16.25 -27.78 -4.01
N HIS A 258 -16.83 -27.82 -2.81
CA HIS A 258 -17.16 -29.07 -2.11
C HIS A 258 -18.17 -29.94 -2.88
N LYS A 259 -18.97 -29.37 -3.77
CA LYS A 259 -20.00 -30.09 -4.54
C LYS A 259 -19.45 -30.98 -5.67
N LYS A 260 -18.13 -30.97 -5.97
CA LYS A 260 -17.56 -31.71 -7.11
C LYS A 260 -16.54 -32.75 -6.66
N ARG A 261 -16.58 -33.95 -7.26
CA ARG A 261 -15.66 -35.10 -7.09
C ARG A 261 -14.20 -34.84 -7.53
N ALA A 262 -13.74 -33.59 -7.55
CA ALA A 262 -12.44 -33.18 -8.08
C ALA A 262 -11.53 -32.63 -6.95
N THR A 263 -10.96 -33.54 -6.15
CA THR A 263 -10.14 -33.20 -4.98
C THR A 263 -8.93 -32.32 -5.33
N PHE A 264 -8.24 -32.59 -6.44
CA PHE A 264 -7.09 -31.79 -6.85
C PHE A 264 -7.49 -30.42 -7.38
N PHE A 265 -8.64 -30.29 -8.05
CA PHE A 265 -9.17 -28.98 -8.42
C PHE A 265 -9.41 -28.11 -7.18
N TYR A 266 -9.98 -28.68 -6.11
CA TYR A 266 -10.15 -28.02 -4.82
C TYR A 266 -8.81 -27.62 -4.20
N LEU A 267 -7.88 -28.57 -4.10
CA LEU A 267 -6.57 -28.35 -3.47
C LEU A 267 -5.77 -27.24 -4.17
N HIS A 268 -5.69 -27.29 -5.51
CA HIS A 268 -4.99 -26.25 -6.29
C HIS A 268 -5.70 -24.89 -6.20
N THR A 269 -7.03 -24.86 -6.13
CA THR A 269 -7.77 -23.61 -5.94
C THR A 269 -7.44 -22.99 -4.58
N LEU A 270 -7.44 -23.78 -3.50
CA LEU A 270 -7.04 -23.29 -2.19
C LEU A 270 -5.57 -22.83 -2.15
N ALA A 271 -4.67 -23.57 -2.78
CA ALA A 271 -3.26 -23.18 -2.88
C ALA A 271 -3.08 -21.86 -3.62
N PHE A 272 -3.84 -21.66 -4.69
CA PHE A 272 -3.86 -20.40 -5.43
C PHE A 272 -4.35 -19.25 -4.53
N LEU A 273 -5.49 -19.42 -3.83
CA LEU A 273 -6.09 -18.34 -3.04
C LEU A 273 -5.35 -18.03 -1.72
N ARG A 274 -4.80 -19.05 -1.06
CA ARG A 274 -4.10 -18.93 0.23
C ARG A 274 -2.61 -18.67 0.07
N GLY A 275 -2.00 -19.17 -1.02
CA GLY A 275 -0.60 -18.92 -1.34
C GLY A 275 -0.39 -17.44 -1.65
N ASN A 276 0.42 -16.76 -0.83
CA ASN A 276 0.59 -15.30 -0.92
C ASN A 276 1.20 -14.86 -2.26
N ASP A 277 2.01 -15.73 -2.87
CA ASP A 277 2.75 -15.42 -4.08
C ASP A 277 1.87 -15.53 -5.34
N TYR A 278 1.08 -16.61 -5.51
CA TYR A 278 0.38 -16.89 -6.77
C TYR A 278 -0.85 -16.00 -7.04
N PHE A 279 -1.74 -15.82 -6.07
CA PHE A 279 -2.87 -14.91 -6.23
C PHE A 279 -2.39 -13.46 -6.37
N GLY A 280 -1.37 -13.08 -5.61
CA GLY A 280 -0.74 -11.76 -5.71
C GLY A 280 -0.19 -11.51 -7.10
N ILE A 281 0.55 -12.47 -7.67
CA ILE A 281 1.06 -12.44 -9.04
C ILE A 281 -0.08 -12.26 -10.07
N TYR A 282 -1.14 -13.08 -9.96
CA TYR A 282 -2.28 -13.04 -10.87
C TYR A 282 -2.96 -11.66 -10.87
N ILE A 283 -3.28 -11.12 -9.69
CA ILE A 283 -3.89 -9.81 -9.57
C ILE A 283 -2.95 -8.70 -10.04
N ARG A 284 -1.66 -8.75 -9.69
CA ARG A 284 -0.67 -7.72 -10.07
C ARG A 284 -0.54 -7.60 -11.58
N LEU A 285 -0.34 -8.72 -12.28
CA LEU A 285 -0.25 -8.74 -13.74
C LEU A 285 -1.58 -8.39 -14.40
N GLY A 286 -2.70 -8.83 -13.81
CA GLY A 286 -4.02 -8.43 -14.26
C GLY A 286 -4.24 -6.92 -14.16
N LEU A 287 -3.81 -6.28 -13.08
CA LEU A 287 -3.90 -4.82 -12.90
C LEU A 287 -2.97 -4.08 -13.86
N ILE A 288 -1.71 -4.50 -14.00
CA ILE A 288 -0.76 -3.90 -14.94
C ILE A 288 -1.28 -4.02 -16.38
N GLY A 289 -1.79 -5.20 -16.75
CA GLY A 289 -2.40 -5.43 -18.05
C GLY A 289 -3.63 -4.56 -18.28
N ALA A 290 -4.56 -4.51 -17.32
CA ALA A 290 -5.75 -3.68 -17.41
C ALA A 290 -5.39 -2.20 -17.56
N PHE A 291 -4.44 -1.72 -16.77
CA PHE A 291 -3.93 -0.36 -16.85
C PHE A 291 -3.36 -0.08 -18.24
N ALA A 292 -2.46 -0.93 -18.74
CA ALA A 292 -1.89 -0.78 -20.08
C ALA A 292 -2.96 -0.77 -21.18
N LEU A 293 -3.96 -1.65 -21.11
CA LEU A 293 -5.04 -1.72 -22.09
C LEU A 293 -5.96 -0.50 -22.09
N TYR A 294 -6.16 0.13 -20.94
CA TYR A 294 -6.99 1.32 -20.84
C TYR A 294 -6.38 2.50 -21.62
N PHE A 295 -5.07 2.69 -21.50
CA PHE A 295 -4.41 3.89 -22.03
C PHE A 295 -3.96 3.82 -23.49
N ILE A 296 -3.78 2.62 -24.04
CA ILE A 296 -3.32 2.49 -25.42
C ILE A 296 -4.43 2.97 -26.37
N PRO A 297 -4.16 3.84 -27.37
CA PRO A 297 -5.21 4.27 -28.28
C PRO A 297 -5.61 3.20 -29.30
N ASN A 298 -4.61 2.44 -29.81
CA ASN A 298 -4.79 1.49 -30.90
C ASN A 298 -5.43 0.17 -30.44
N ILE A 299 -6.55 -0.22 -31.07
CA ILE A 299 -7.32 -1.41 -30.70
C ILE A 299 -6.60 -2.73 -30.98
N TYR A 300 -5.83 -2.81 -32.07
CA TYR A 300 -5.05 -4.00 -32.40
C TYR A 300 -3.90 -4.19 -31.40
N ALA A 301 -3.27 -3.09 -30.99
CA ALA A 301 -2.25 -3.11 -29.94
C ALA A 301 -2.83 -3.57 -28.59
N LYS A 302 -4.06 -3.16 -28.24
CA LYS A 302 -4.77 -3.68 -27.05
C LYS A 302 -4.95 -5.19 -27.13
N GLY A 303 -5.45 -5.73 -28.24
CA GLY A 303 -5.61 -7.16 -28.42
C GLY A 303 -4.29 -7.92 -28.26
N ALA A 304 -3.23 -7.47 -28.93
CA ALA A 304 -1.91 -8.08 -28.85
C ALA A 304 -1.35 -8.11 -27.41
N ILE A 305 -1.46 -6.99 -26.69
CA ILE A 305 -0.97 -6.89 -25.29
C ILE A 305 -1.83 -7.74 -24.35
N ALA A 306 -3.15 -7.76 -24.52
CA ALA A 306 -4.03 -8.60 -23.72
C ALA A 306 -3.62 -10.08 -23.84
N TYR A 307 -3.30 -10.52 -25.05
CA TYR A 307 -2.80 -11.86 -25.30
C TYR A 307 -1.43 -12.07 -24.64
N ILE A 308 -0.45 -11.21 -24.88
CA ILE A 308 0.88 -11.32 -24.26
C ILE A 308 0.78 -11.44 -22.73
N VAL A 309 -0.03 -10.60 -22.08
CA VAL A 309 -0.22 -10.62 -20.63
C VAL A 309 -0.89 -11.92 -20.16
N LEU A 310 -1.93 -12.40 -20.86
CA LEU A 310 -2.55 -13.71 -20.55
C LEU A 310 -1.55 -14.86 -20.66
N TYR A 311 -0.66 -14.83 -21.64
CA TYR A 311 0.41 -15.82 -21.77
C TYR A 311 1.42 -15.72 -20.62
N MET A 312 1.84 -14.52 -20.23
CA MET A 312 2.70 -14.32 -19.06
C MET A 312 2.05 -14.86 -17.77
N ILE A 313 0.77 -14.60 -17.56
CA ILE A 313 0.02 -15.12 -16.41
C ILE A 313 0.00 -16.65 -16.44
N SER A 314 -0.25 -17.27 -17.61
CA SER A 314 -0.25 -18.72 -17.75
C SER A 314 1.11 -19.35 -17.41
N MET A 315 2.21 -18.72 -17.86
CA MET A 315 3.57 -19.18 -17.56
C MET A 315 3.90 -19.10 -16.08
N GLN A 316 3.42 -18.06 -15.40
CA GLN A 316 3.66 -17.88 -13.97
C GLN A 316 2.79 -18.82 -13.14
N LEU A 317 1.52 -19.03 -13.50
CA LEU A 317 0.63 -19.99 -12.81
C LEU A 317 1.09 -21.44 -12.92
N ARG A 318 1.92 -21.79 -13.92
CA ARG A 318 2.54 -23.13 -14.01
C ARG A 318 3.32 -23.50 -12.75
N SER A 319 3.96 -22.52 -12.09
CA SER A 319 4.73 -22.78 -10.86
C SER A 319 3.87 -23.34 -9.72
N LEU A 320 2.56 -23.11 -9.74
CA LEU A 320 1.60 -23.69 -8.80
C LEU A 320 1.58 -25.22 -8.84
N TRP A 321 1.87 -25.85 -9.99
CA TRP A 321 1.98 -27.32 -10.07
C TRP A 321 3.08 -27.87 -9.15
N LYS A 322 4.21 -27.15 -9.04
CA LYS A 322 5.35 -27.55 -8.20
C LYS A 322 5.09 -27.32 -6.71
N TYR A 323 4.11 -26.51 -6.34
CA TYR A 323 3.80 -26.22 -4.94
C TYR A 323 3.50 -27.49 -4.13
N PHE A 324 2.95 -28.52 -4.78
CA PHE A 324 2.58 -29.78 -4.14
C PHE A 324 3.49 -30.97 -4.48
N SER A 325 4.42 -30.83 -5.43
CA SER A 325 5.25 -31.96 -5.87
C SER A 325 6.22 -32.47 -4.79
N GLY A 326 6.54 -31.65 -3.78
CA GLY A 326 7.38 -32.05 -2.64
C GLY A 326 6.63 -32.58 -1.43
N ASN A 327 5.28 -32.62 -1.45
CA ASN A 327 4.49 -33.04 -0.30
C ASN A 327 4.10 -34.52 -0.40
N ILE A 328 4.63 -35.34 0.50
CA ILE A 328 4.43 -36.80 0.54
C ILE A 328 2.94 -37.18 0.64
N ILE A 329 2.14 -36.40 1.38
CA ILE A 329 0.70 -36.67 1.54
C ILE A 329 -0.04 -36.57 0.19
N VAL A 330 0.42 -35.66 -0.69
CA VAL A 330 -0.16 -35.48 -2.02
C VAL A 330 0.25 -36.62 -2.95
N ALA A 331 1.46 -37.18 -2.78
CA ALA A 331 1.91 -38.34 -3.54
C ALA A 331 1.07 -39.58 -3.23
N LEU A 332 0.70 -39.79 -1.96
CA LEU A 332 -0.06 -40.94 -1.48
C LEU A 332 -1.54 -40.97 -1.89
N TYR A 333 -2.07 -39.90 -2.49
CA TYR A 333 -3.50 -39.82 -2.83
C TYR A 333 -3.86 -40.70 -4.04
N PRO A 334 -4.95 -41.50 -4.00
CA PRO A 334 -5.29 -42.49 -5.04
C PRO A 334 -5.97 -41.87 -6.27
N ILE A 335 -5.31 -40.89 -6.90
CA ILE A 335 -5.74 -40.25 -8.15
C ILE A 335 -4.56 -40.27 -9.11
N GLY A 336 -4.78 -40.76 -10.33
CA GLY A 336 -3.77 -40.82 -11.38
C GLY A 336 -3.22 -39.45 -11.77
N THR A 337 -1.94 -39.38 -12.16
CA THR A 337 -1.25 -38.14 -12.54
C THR A 337 -1.93 -37.42 -13.71
N GLU A 338 -2.52 -38.16 -14.65
CA GLU A 338 -3.29 -37.61 -15.77
C GLU A 338 -4.55 -36.86 -15.32
N GLU A 339 -5.29 -37.42 -14.37
CA GLU A 339 -6.48 -36.76 -13.81
C GLU A 339 -6.10 -35.50 -13.02
N ARG A 340 -5.00 -35.57 -12.25
CA ARG A 340 -4.45 -34.40 -11.53
C ARG A 340 -4.11 -33.27 -12.51
N MET A 341 -3.43 -33.60 -13.61
CA MET A 341 -3.06 -32.65 -14.64
C MET A 341 -4.30 -32.06 -15.34
N LYS A 342 -5.31 -32.89 -15.66
CA LYS A 342 -6.57 -32.42 -16.25
C LYS A 342 -7.31 -31.44 -15.32
N GLN A 343 -7.36 -31.74 -14.03
CA GLN A 343 -7.96 -30.85 -13.02
C GLN A 343 -7.18 -29.54 -12.87
N PHE A 344 -5.85 -29.59 -12.94
CA PHE A 344 -4.99 -28.40 -12.92
C PHE A 344 -5.16 -27.51 -14.16
N LEU A 345 -5.16 -28.11 -15.36
CA LEU A 345 -5.38 -27.37 -16.60
C LEU A 345 -6.78 -26.73 -16.65
N ARG A 346 -7.79 -27.40 -16.08
CA ARG A 346 -9.13 -26.80 -15.91
C ARG A 346 -9.09 -25.55 -15.02
N LEU A 347 -8.31 -25.55 -13.94
CA LEU A 347 -8.14 -24.37 -13.09
C LEU A 347 -7.48 -23.23 -13.86
N ILE A 348 -6.38 -23.49 -14.57
CA ILE A 348 -5.72 -22.47 -15.41
C ILE A 348 -6.68 -21.90 -16.45
N PHE A 349 -7.45 -22.76 -17.13
CA PHE A 349 -8.43 -22.32 -18.12
C PHE A 349 -9.48 -21.36 -17.51
N ILE A 350 -10.03 -21.69 -16.33
CA ILE A 350 -11.01 -20.84 -15.64
C ILE A 350 -10.37 -19.50 -15.25
N LEU A 351 -9.18 -19.51 -14.66
CA LEU A 351 -8.50 -18.28 -14.25
C LEU A 351 -8.20 -17.38 -15.44
N LEU A 352 -7.64 -17.91 -16.53
CA LEU A 352 -7.36 -17.12 -17.73
C LEU A 352 -8.64 -16.60 -18.39
N SER A 353 -9.74 -17.37 -18.35
CA SER A 353 -11.04 -16.92 -18.86
C SER A 353 -11.60 -15.75 -18.05
N ILE A 354 -11.49 -15.81 -16.72
CA ILE A 354 -11.87 -14.68 -15.84
C ILE A 354 -11.05 -13.44 -16.19
N GLN A 355 -9.72 -13.59 -16.33
CA GLN A 355 -8.85 -12.47 -16.68
C GLN A 355 -9.16 -11.87 -18.06
N LEU A 356 -9.49 -12.72 -19.04
CA LEU A 356 -9.89 -12.29 -20.37
C LEU A 356 -11.20 -11.48 -20.34
N ILE A 357 -12.18 -11.88 -19.52
CA ILE A 357 -13.42 -11.12 -19.32
C ILE A 357 -13.09 -9.73 -18.75
N VAL A 358 -12.22 -9.66 -17.74
CA VAL A 358 -11.76 -8.37 -17.16
C VAL A 358 -11.11 -7.49 -18.23
N PHE A 359 -10.21 -8.03 -19.05
CA PHE A 359 -9.58 -7.27 -20.14
C PHE A 359 -10.57 -6.84 -21.21
N SER A 360 -11.56 -7.66 -21.53
CA SER A 360 -12.61 -7.33 -22.51
C SER A 360 -13.48 -6.16 -22.02
N ILE A 361 -13.83 -6.14 -20.72
CA ILE A 361 -14.55 -5.04 -20.08
C ILE A 361 -13.71 -3.75 -20.10
N VAL A 362 -12.42 -3.83 -19.79
CA VAL A 362 -11.52 -2.67 -19.82
C VAL A 362 -11.40 -2.10 -21.24
N ILE A 363 -11.27 -2.96 -22.26
CA ILE A 363 -11.23 -2.54 -23.66
C ILE A 363 -12.56 -1.88 -24.06
N LEU A 364 -13.69 -2.41 -23.61
CA LEU A 364 -15.02 -1.85 -23.87
C LEU A 364 -15.14 -0.44 -23.28
N ILE A 365 -14.76 -0.24 -22.02
CA ILE A 365 -14.79 1.08 -21.36
C ILE A 365 -13.86 2.06 -22.08
N ALA A 366 -12.68 1.61 -22.50
CA ALA A 366 -11.67 2.48 -23.09
C ALA A 366 -11.93 2.85 -24.55
N THR A 367 -12.73 2.09 -25.30
CA THR A 367 -12.97 2.32 -26.74
C THR A 367 -14.43 2.62 -27.08
N GLY A 368 -15.38 2.24 -26.23
CA GLY A 368 -16.82 2.35 -26.50
C GLY A 368 -17.34 1.40 -27.59
N GLN A 369 -16.48 0.59 -28.21
CA GLN A 369 -16.81 -0.24 -29.36
C GLN A 369 -17.06 -1.70 -28.94
N PHE A 370 -18.34 -2.08 -28.84
CA PHE A 370 -18.75 -3.41 -28.38
C PHE A 370 -18.27 -4.55 -29.30
N LEU A 371 -18.37 -4.37 -30.62
CA LEU A 371 -18.02 -5.40 -31.60
C LEU A 371 -16.55 -5.85 -31.48
N HIS A 372 -15.62 -4.89 -31.42
CA HIS A 372 -14.19 -5.19 -31.33
C HIS A 372 -13.80 -5.87 -30.02
N SER A 373 -14.39 -5.45 -28.89
CA SER A 373 -14.19 -6.12 -27.60
C SER A 373 -14.66 -7.58 -27.65
N LEU A 374 -15.82 -7.83 -28.27
CA LEU A 374 -16.39 -9.17 -28.40
C LEU A 374 -15.52 -10.07 -29.31
N ILE A 375 -15.00 -9.54 -30.42
CA ILE A 375 -14.07 -10.27 -31.30
C ILE A 375 -12.81 -10.65 -30.53
N ILE A 376 -12.19 -9.71 -29.80
CA ILE A 376 -10.98 -9.97 -29.01
C ILE A 376 -11.25 -11.03 -27.94
N MET A 377 -12.43 -11.03 -27.31
CA MET A 377 -12.85 -12.03 -26.34
C MET A 377 -12.99 -13.42 -26.96
N ILE A 378 -13.67 -13.55 -28.10
CA ILE A 378 -13.83 -14.85 -28.79
C ILE A 378 -12.47 -15.41 -29.21
N VAL A 379 -11.65 -14.58 -29.88
CA VAL A 379 -10.31 -14.96 -30.32
C VAL A 379 -9.44 -15.33 -29.11
N GLY A 380 -9.56 -14.59 -28.01
CA GLY A 380 -8.87 -14.89 -26.76
C GLY A 380 -9.25 -16.24 -26.16
N LEU A 381 -10.54 -16.61 -26.17
CA LEU A 381 -10.99 -17.92 -25.68
C LEU A 381 -10.44 -19.06 -26.53
N LEU A 382 -10.45 -18.90 -27.86
CA LEU A 382 -9.84 -19.87 -28.78
C LEU A 382 -8.34 -19.99 -28.51
N TRP A 383 -7.66 -18.87 -28.32
CA TRP A 383 -6.23 -18.83 -28.04
C TRP A 383 -5.86 -19.53 -26.72
N ILE A 384 -6.65 -19.31 -25.65
CA ILE A 384 -6.48 -20.01 -24.38
C ILE A 384 -6.65 -21.52 -24.58
N LYS A 385 -7.72 -21.95 -25.28
CA LYS A 385 -8.05 -23.36 -25.48
C LYS A 385 -7.03 -24.10 -26.36
N PHE A 386 -6.61 -23.52 -27.47
CA PHE A 386 -5.78 -24.19 -28.47
C PHE A 386 -4.28 -23.97 -28.32
N ILE A 387 -3.84 -22.84 -27.74
CA ILE A 387 -2.41 -22.53 -27.64
C ILE A 387 -1.93 -22.66 -26.19
N ILE A 388 -2.59 -21.99 -25.25
CA ILE A 388 -2.08 -21.90 -23.87
C ILE A 388 -2.21 -23.22 -23.12
N VAL A 389 -3.39 -23.85 -23.13
CA VAL A 389 -3.63 -25.11 -22.40
C VAL A 389 -2.72 -26.24 -22.92
N PRO A 390 -2.58 -26.48 -24.25
CA PRO A 390 -1.68 -27.53 -24.76
C PRO A 390 -0.21 -27.24 -24.47
N LYS A 391 0.26 -26.00 -24.64
CA LYS A 391 1.65 -25.63 -24.30
C LYS A 391 1.93 -25.83 -22.81
N THR A 392 0.96 -25.52 -21.95
CA THR A 392 1.07 -25.73 -20.51
C THR A 392 1.16 -27.21 -20.17
N LYS A 393 0.33 -28.06 -20.81
CA LYS A 393 0.39 -29.52 -20.68
C LYS A 393 1.76 -30.08 -21.06
N GLN A 394 2.24 -29.78 -22.28
CA GLN A 394 3.52 -30.29 -22.80
C GLN A 394 4.70 -29.91 -21.91
N ARG A 395 4.69 -28.69 -21.38
CA ARG A 395 5.74 -28.22 -20.48
C ARG A 395 5.66 -28.87 -19.10
N ILE A 396 4.48 -29.18 -18.59
CA ILE A 396 4.35 -29.86 -17.28
C ILE A 396 4.79 -31.33 -17.39
N SER A 397 4.47 -32.01 -18.49
CA SER A 397 4.85 -33.41 -18.72
C SER A 397 6.33 -33.61 -19.08
N ALA A 398 7.06 -32.54 -19.41
CA ALA A 398 8.50 -32.57 -19.65
C ALA A 398 9.32 -32.50 -18.35
N PHE A 399 8.66 -32.40 -17.20
CA PHE A 399 9.24 -32.60 -15.87
C PHE A 399 8.82 -33.98 -15.37
#